data_AF-A0A963W0Z0-F1
#
_entry.id   AF-A0A963W0Z0-F1
#
_cell.length_a   1.000
_cell.length_b   1.000
_cell.length_c   1.000
_cell.angle_alpha   90.00
_cell.angle_beta   90.00
_cell.angle_gamma   90.00
#
_symmetry.space_group_name_H-M   'P 1'
#
loop_
_entity.id
_entity.type
_entity.pdbx_description
1 polymer ?
#
loop_
_entity_poly.entity_id
_entity_poly.type
_entity_poly.pdbx_seq_one_letter_code
_entity_poly.pdbx_strand_id
1 'polypeptide(L)'
;SGAVLPADTPKIETGAVMLRDATGKANFIVLDRTGSAEAALTSARALCNRPGTCRVYGWRDASAVPAALPLSKPARAALQFSYARDPAGAEIALYNCDSFGGLPREQCIPRAR
;
A
#
# COMPACT_ATOMS: atom_id res chain seq x y z
N SER A 1 -20.15 -0.32 -8.15
CA SER A 1 -19.88 -1.75 -7.93
C SER A 1 -18.41 -1.91 -7.56
N GLY A 2 -18.11 -2.25 -6.31
CA GLY A 2 -16.73 -2.57 -5.93
C GLY A 2 -16.30 -3.87 -6.62
N ALA A 3 -15.09 -3.91 -7.18
CA ALA A 3 -14.56 -5.14 -7.73
C ALA A 3 -14.50 -6.19 -6.62
N VAL A 4 -14.98 -7.41 -6.90
CA VAL A 4 -14.87 -8.52 -5.95
C VAL A 4 -13.40 -8.89 -5.85
N LEU A 5 -12.86 -8.88 -4.62
CA LEU A 5 -11.48 -9.28 -4.37
C LEU A 5 -11.27 -10.76 -4.73
N PRO A 6 -10.08 -11.16 -5.22
CA PRO A 6 -9.75 -12.57 -5.39
C PRO A 6 -9.99 -13.37 -4.11
N ALA A 7 -10.52 -14.59 -4.23
CA ALA A 7 -10.86 -15.43 -3.08
C ALA A 7 -9.65 -15.78 -2.20
N ASP A 8 -8.44 -15.75 -2.77
CA ASP A 8 -7.18 -15.99 -2.09
C ASP A 8 -6.55 -14.71 -1.51
N THR A 9 -7.30 -13.61 -1.42
CA THR A 9 -6.81 -12.36 -0.82
C THR A 9 -6.39 -12.62 0.64
N PRO A 10 -5.11 -12.41 0.99
CA PRO A 10 -4.62 -12.62 2.34
C PRO A 10 -5.33 -11.72 3.35
N LYS A 11 -5.51 -12.23 4.58
CA LYS A 11 -5.80 -11.37 5.73
C LYS A 11 -4.61 -10.45 5.98
N ILE A 12 -4.89 -9.20 6.34
CA ILE A 12 -3.89 -8.18 6.64
C ILE A 12 -3.99 -7.75 8.11
N GLU A 13 -2.90 -7.23 8.64
CA GLU A 13 -2.77 -6.82 10.04
C GLU A 13 -3.63 -5.59 10.37
N THR A 14 -3.73 -4.64 9.44
CA THR A 14 -4.51 -3.40 9.61
C THR A 14 -5.21 -3.01 8.32
N GLY A 15 -6.40 -2.42 8.48
CA GLY A 15 -7.15 -1.87 7.36
C GLY A 15 -7.90 -2.90 6.53
N ALA A 16 -8.20 -2.52 5.29
CA ALA A 16 -8.93 -3.34 4.34
C ALA A 16 -8.29 -3.30 2.95
N VAL A 17 -8.33 -4.42 2.25
CA VAL A 17 -7.94 -4.50 0.84
C VAL A 17 -9.08 -3.93 -0.01
N MET A 18 -8.77 -2.93 -0.84
CA MET A 18 -9.74 -2.32 -1.74
C MET A 18 -9.62 -2.85 -3.17
N LEU A 19 -8.40 -3.18 -3.57
CA LEU A 19 -8.10 -3.75 -4.87
C LEU A 19 -6.92 -4.70 -4.75
N ARG A 20 -7.02 -5.84 -5.43
CA ARG A 20 -5.92 -6.77 -5.68
C ARG A 20 -6.06 -7.24 -7.11
N ASP A 21 -5.05 -7.00 -7.93
CA ASP A 21 -5.06 -7.56 -9.28
C ASP A 21 -4.99 -9.10 -9.22
N ALA A 22 -5.45 -9.77 -10.28
CA ALA A 22 -5.51 -11.24 -10.31
C ALA A 22 -4.12 -11.91 -10.14
N THR A 23 -3.04 -11.19 -10.45
CA THR A 23 -1.66 -11.68 -10.30
C THR A 23 -1.13 -11.51 -8.87
N GLY A 24 -1.77 -10.65 -8.07
CA GLY A 24 -1.33 -10.22 -6.74
C GLY A 24 -0.19 -9.18 -6.76
N LYS A 25 0.20 -8.69 -7.95
CA LYS A 25 1.37 -7.81 -8.12
C LYS A 25 1.09 -6.36 -7.72
N ALA A 26 -0.14 -5.90 -7.83
CA ALA A 26 -0.59 -4.60 -7.35
C ALA A 26 -1.77 -4.76 -6.40
N ASN A 27 -1.64 -4.13 -5.22
CA ASN A 27 -2.64 -4.17 -4.17
C ASN A 27 -2.88 -2.74 -3.65
N PHE A 28 -4.13 -2.35 -3.46
CA PHE A 28 -4.52 -1.09 -2.83
C PHE A 28 -5.22 -1.41 -1.51
N ILE A 29 -4.82 -0.72 -0.45
CA ILE A 29 -5.41 -0.87 0.88
C ILE A 29 -5.88 0.48 1.43
N VAL A 30 -6.92 0.44 2.25
CA VAL A 30 -7.26 1.53 3.16
C VAL A 30 -6.72 1.13 4.52
N LEU A 31 -5.83 1.93 5.08
CA LEU A 31 -5.23 1.72 6.39
C LEU A 31 -6.17 2.24 7.48
N ASP A 32 -6.20 1.59 8.65
CA ASP A 32 -6.98 2.07 9.79
C ASP A 32 -6.50 3.44 10.24
N ARG A 33 -7.36 4.36 10.67
CA ARG A 33 -6.96 5.75 10.95
C ARG A 33 -5.79 5.88 11.95
N THR A 34 -5.67 4.95 12.89
CA THR A 34 -4.66 4.93 13.96
C THR A 34 -3.60 3.84 13.76
N GLY A 35 -3.56 3.17 12.60
CA GLY A 35 -2.61 2.08 12.34
C GLY A 35 -1.16 2.55 12.25
N SER A 36 -0.22 1.76 12.81
CA SER A 36 1.21 2.06 12.85
C SER A 36 1.92 1.79 11.52
N ALA A 37 3.14 2.33 11.36
CA ALA A 37 3.99 2.05 10.20
C ALA A 37 4.35 0.57 10.10
N GLU A 38 4.62 -0.07 11.25
CA GLU A 38 4.90 -1.50 11.35
C GLU A 38 3.72 -2.35 10.89
N ALA A 39 2.49 -2.05 11.34
CA ALA A 39 1.29 -2.78 10.94
C ALA A 39 1.03 -2.65 9.43
N ALA A 40 1.29 -1.47 8.84
CA ALA A 40 1.22 -1.27 7.40
C ALA A 40 2.24 -2.13 6.63
N LEU A 41 3.48 -2.22 7.12
CA LEU A 41 4.51 -3.08 6.52
C LEU A 41 4.16 -4.56 6.63
N THR A 42 3.69 -5.01 7.80
CA THR A 42 3.23 -6.40 8.00
C THR A 42 2.09 -6.75 7.05
N SER A 43 1.11 -5.85 6.89
CA SER A 43 0.03 -5.99 5.92
C SER A 43 0.54 -6.08 4.47
N ALA A 44 1.53 -5.26 4.12
CA ALA A 44 2.11 -5.26 2.77
C ALA A 44 2.80 -6.59 2.44
N ARG A 45 3.57 -7.13 3.39
CA ARG A 45 4.24 -8.44 3.26
C ARG A 45 3.23 -9.59 3.15
N ALA A 46 2.14 -9.53 3.92
CA ALA A 46 1.06 -10.50 3.82
C ALA A 46 0.42 -10.52 2.42
N LEU A 47 0.20 -9.34 1.82
CA LEU A 47 -0.33 -9.22 0.45
C LEU A 47 0.67 -9.68 -0.60
N CYS A 48 1.94 -9.34 -0.40
CA CYS A 48 3.04 -9.74 -1.26
C CYS A 48 3.56 -11.13 -0.86
N ASN A 49 2.70 -12.15 -0.85
CA ASN A 49 3.05 -13.52 -0.44
C ASN A 49 3.52 -14.44 -1.59
N ARG A 50 3.65 -13.91 -2.82
CA ARG A 50 4.11 -14.66 -4.01
C ARG A 50 5.47 -14.14 -4.49
N PRO A 51 6.31 -14.95 -5.16
CA PRO A 51 7.56 -14.48 -5.76
C PRO A 51 7.37 -13.40 -6.83
N GLY A 52 8.44 -12.65 -7.12
CA GLY A 52 8.45 -11.61 -8.15
C GLY A 52 8.08 -10.23 -7.63
N THR A 53 7.92 -9.29 -8.58
CA THR A 53 7.57 -7.90 -8.26
C THR A 53 6.20 -7.81 -7.59
N CYS A 54 6.11 -7.06 -6.49
CA CYS A 54 4.86 -6.76 -5.82
C CYS A 54 4.83 -5.31 -5.34
N ARG A 55 3.65 -4.68 -5.36
CA ARG A 55 3.41 -3.31 -4.91
C ARG A 55 2.16 -3.25 -4.05
N VAL A 56 2.24 -2.47 -2.98
CA VAL A 56 1.12 -2.16 -2.10
C VAL A 56 1.07 -0.66 -1.90
N TYR A 57 -0.09 -0.07 -2.15
CA TYR A 57 -0.33 1.36 -1.92
C TYR A 57 -1.43 1.53 -0.89
N GLY A 58 -1.19 2.40 0.08
CA GLY A 58 -2.10 2.63 1.21
C GLY A 58 -2.61 4.07 1.24
N TRP A 59 -3.91 4.21 1.45
CA TRP A 59 -4.60 5.47 1.74
C TRP A 59 -5.30 5.39 3.09
N ARG A 60 -5.68 6.52 3.67
CA ARG A 60 -6.55 6.57 4.86
C ARG A 60 -8.01 6.90 4.50
N ASP A 61 -8.23 7.47 3.32
CA ASP A 61 -9.55 7.73 2.75
C ASP A 61 -9.80 6.80 1.57
N ALA A 62 -10.87 6.01 1.65
CA ALA A 62 -11.27 5.09 0.58
C ALA A 62 -11.66 5.83 -0.71
N SER A 63 -12.13 7.09 -0.62
CA SER A 63 -12.49 7.90 -1.78
C SER A 63 -11.28 8.31 -2.62
N ALA A 64 -10.08 8.31 -2.02
CA ALA A 64 -8.82 8.63 -2.68
C ALA A 64 -8.20 7.42 -3.40
N VAL A 65 -8.72 6.21 -3.19
CA VAL A 65 -8.21 4.98 -3.80
C VAL A 65 -8.61 4.94 -5.27
N PRO A 66 -7.66 4.87 -6.22
CA PRO A 66 -7.98 4.79 -7.64
C PRO A 66 -8.46 3.39 -8.01
N ALA A 67 -9.17 3.28 -9.14
CA ALA A 67 -9.66 1.99 -9.63
C ALA A 67 -8.58 1.11 -10.29
N ALA A 68 -7.44 1.69 -10.68
CA ALA A 68 -6.34 0.97 -11.33
C ALA A 68 -5.04 1.79 -11.32
N LEU A 69 -3.95 1.16 -11.75
CA LEU A 69 -2.71 1.84 -12.13
C LEU A 69 -2.81 2.36 -13.58
N PRO A 70 -2.05 3.42 -13.95
CA PRO A 70 -1.16 4.21 -13.09
C PRO A 70 -1.92 5.13 -12.13
N LEU A 71 -1.31 5.47 -10.98
CA LEU A 71 -1.92 6.37 -10.01
C LEU A 71 -2.10 7.78 -10.61
N SER A 72 -3.28 8.37 -10.42
CA SER A 72 -3.53 9.77 -10.77
C SER A 72 -2.73 10.72 -9.87
N LYS A 73 -2.56 11.99 -10.26
CA LYS A 73 -1.88 12.99 -9.41
C LYS A 73 -2.56 13.14 -8.03
N PRO A 74 -3.91 13.27 -7.94
CA PRO A 74 -4.58 13.32 -6.64
C PRO A 74 -4.37 12.07 -5.79
N ALA A 75 -4.48 10.87 -6.39
CA ALA A 75 -4.28 9.61 -5.66
C ALA A 75 -2.85 9.49 -5.12
N ARG A 76 -1.83 9.89 -5.90
CA ARG A 76 -0.43 9.93 -5.44
C ARG A 76 -0.23 10.91 -4.28
N ALA A 77 -0.81 12.12 -4.38
CA ALA A 77 -0.67 13.14 -3.36
C ALA A 77 -1.32 12.72 -2.02
N ALA A 78 -2.36 11.89 -2.08
CA ALA A 78 -3.05 11.37 -0.90
C ALA A 78 -2.42 10.10 -0.30
N LEU A 79 -1.32 9.58 -0.87
CA LEU A 79 -0.69 8.37 -0.37
C LEU A 79 -0.24 8.52 1.09
N GLN A 80 -0.45 7.44 1.83
CA GLN A 80 -0.07 7.31 3.23
C GLN A 80 1.05 6.27 3.37
N PHE A 81 1.06 5.28 2.47
CA PHE A 81 2.02 4.20 2.47
C PHE A 81 2.28 3.72 1.04
N SER A 82 3.52 3.36 0.75
CA SER A 82 3.94 2.74 -0.51
C SER A 82 4.97 1.67 -0.22
N TYR A 83 4.69 0.44 -0.60
CA TYR A 83 5.62 -0.68 -0.53
C TYR A 83 5.88 -1.25 -1.93
N ALA A 84 7.12 -1.59 -2.19
CA ALA A 84 7.52 -2.35 -3.37
C ALA A 84 8.50 -3.44 -2.96
N ARG A 85 8.36 -4.61 -3.58
CA ARG A 85 9.36 -5.67 -3.55
C ARG A 85 9.76 -6.03 -4.97
N ASP A 86 11.06 -6.20 -5.20
CA ASP A 86 11.59 -6.67 -6.47
C ASP A 86 11.62 -8.21 -6.57
N PRO A 87 11.99 -8.79 -7.73
CA PRO A 87 12.10 -10.24 -7.86
C PRO A 87 13.19 -10.90 -7.03
N ALA A 88 14.24 -10.16 -6.65
CA ALA A 88 15.31 -10.65 -5.78
C ALA A 88 14.91 -10.63 -4.29
N GLY A 89 13.80 -9.97 -3.95
CA GLY A 89 13.24 -9.88 -2.61
C GLY A 89 13.58 -8.58 -1.88
N ALA A 90 14.29 -7.64 -2.51
CA ALA A 90 14.58 -6.35 -1.89
C ALA A 90 13.28 -5.56 -1.71
N GLU A 91 13.11 -4.98 -0.52
CA GLU A 91 11.91 -4.24 -0.13
C GLU A 91 12.21 -2.75 0.02
N ILE A 92 11.29 -1.91 -0.45
CA ILE A 92 11.25 -0.48 -0.17
C ILE A 92 9.88 -0.18 0.42
N ALA A 93 9.86 0.38 1.64
CA ALA A 93 8.66 0.83 2.32
C ALA A 93 8.78 2.34 2.61
N LEU A 94 7.84 3.12 2.12
CA LEU A 94 7.77 4.56 2.28
C LEU A 94 6.44 4.96 2.91
N TYR A 95 6.46 5.97 3.75
CA TYR A 95 5.33 6.44 4.54
C TYR A 95 5.13 7.94 4.39
N ASN A 96 3.91 8.40 4.59
CA ASN A 96 3.68 9.82 4.80
C ASN A 96 4.16 10.20 6.21
N CYS A 97 5.37 10.73 6.32
CA CYS A 97 5.97 11.10 7.61
C CYS A 97 5.26 12.25 8.34
N ASP A 98 4.37 13.00 7.67
CA ASP A 98 3.52 13.97 8.37
C ASP A 98 2.40 13.25 9.17
N SER A 99 2.04 12.02 8.77
CA SER A 99 1.01 11.19 9.40
C SER A 99 1.57 10.05 10.26
N PHE A 100 2.76 9.55 9.91
CA PHE A 100 3.52 8.56 10.67
C PHE A 100 4.70 9.25 11.35
N GLY A 101 4.57 9.55 12.64
CA GLY A 101 5.59 10.26 13.40
C GLY A 101 6.85 9.43 13.67
N GLY A 102 7.99 10.11 13.83
CA GLY A 102 9.25 9.50 14.29
C GLY A 102 10.02 8.68 13.24
N LEU A 103 9.58 8.70 11.98
CA LEU A 103 10.25 7.97 10.91
C LEU A 103 11.46 8.73 10.35
N PRO A 104 12.54 8.03 9.97
CA PRO A 104 13.68 8.61 9.28
C PRO A 104 13.28 9.21 7.92
N ARG A 105 14.00 10.24 7.48
CA ARG A 105 13.65 11.00 6.25
C ARG A 105 13.67 10.12 5.00
N GLU A 106 14.56 9.14 4.94
CA GLU A 106 14.69 8.18 3.85
C GLU A 106 13.49 7.23 3.73
N GLN A 107 12.68 7.11 4.79
CA GLN A 107 11.42 6.35 4.78
C GLN A 107 10.22 7.24 4.42
N CYS A 108 10.42 8.53 4.15
CA CYS A 108 9.33 9.42 3.77
C CYS A 108 9.03 9.32 2.28
N ILE A 109 7.75 9.26 1.92
CA ILE A 109 7.31 9.39 0.53
C ILE A 109 7.82 10.73 0.00
N PRO A 110 8.59 10.75 -1.11
CA PRO A 110 9.05 11.99 -1.72
C PRO A 110 7.85 12.84 -2.10
N ARG A 111 7.83 14.10 -1.65
CA ARG A 111 6.84 15.05 -2.14
C ARG A 111 7.06 15.26 -3.64
N ALA A 112 6.00 15.09 -4.43
CA ALA A 112 6.04 15.40 -5.85
C ALA A 112 6.44 16.88 -6.00
N ARG A 113 7.47 17.15 -6.80
CA ARG A 113 7.83 18.52 -7.22
C ARG A 113 6.83 19.01 -8.28
#